data_AF-A0A2B7ZTH1-F1
#
_entry.id   AF-A0A2B7ZTH1-F1
#
_cell.length_a   1.000
_cell.length_b   1.000
_cell.length_c   1.000
_cell.angle_alpha   90.00
_cell.angle_beta   90.00
_cell.angle_gamma   90.00
#
_symmetry.space_group_name_H-M   'P 1'
#
loop_
_entity.id
_entity.type
_entity.pdbx_description
1 polymer ?
#
loop_
_entity_poly.entity_id
_entity_poly.type
_entity_poly.pdbx_seq_one_letter_code
_entity_poly.pdbx_strand_id
1 'polypeptide(L)' 'MEAVNDGVKVFKLKEGGVFTRIGVPENFTIYSINRKRVKDPQEVINFFNVFRGQAVIYGMNSSQQEVPLYFSVR' A
#
# COMPACT_ATOMS: atom_id res chain seq x y z
N MET A 1 11.99 -15.89 15.00
CA MET A 1 12.24 -14.89 13.94
C MET A 1 11.06 -13.94 13.98
N GLU A 2 11.23 -12.75 14.56
CA GLU A 2 10.19 -11.71 14.54
C GLU A 2 10.39 -10.85 13.30
N ALA A 3 9.37 -10.81 12.44
CA ALA A 3 9.38 -10.02 11.22
C ALA A 3 9.29 -8.54 11.56
N VAL A 4 10.30 -7.79 11.13
CA VAL A 4 10.50 -6.37 11.43
C VAL A 4 9.33 -5.55 10.88
N ASN A 5 8.79 -4.67 11.74
CA ASN A 5 7.79 -3.63 11.47
C ASN A 5 8.29 -2.59 10.44
N ASP A 6 8.61 -3.01 9.21
CA ASP A 6 9.14 -2.17 8.12
C ASP A 6 8.06 -1.93 7.06
N GLY A 7 6.98 -1.22 7.41
CA GLY A 7 5.94 -0.86 6.45
C GLY A 7 4.98 0.21 6.96
N VAL A 8 4.29 0.85 6.02
CA VAL A 8 3.28 1.88 6.28
C VAL A 8 1.92 1.20 6.46
N LYS A 9 1.40 1.24 7.69
CA LYS A 9 0.05 0.75 7.98
C LYS A 9 -0.99 1.74 7.46
N VAL A 10 -1.88 1.26 6.60
CA VAL A 10 -3.02 2.05 6.13
C VAL A 10 -4.16 1.91 7.14
N PHE A 11 -4.49 3.01 7.81
CA PHE A 11 -5.63 3.09 8.73
C PHE A 11 -6.60 4.18 8.28
N LYS A 12 -7.90 3.92 8.43
CA LYS A 12 -8.99 4.84 8.09
C LYS A 12 -8.96 5.28 6.62
N LEU A 13 -9.40 4.38 5.74
CA LEU A 13 -9.64 4.69 4.33
C LEU A 13 -10.78 5.70 4.23
N LYS A 14 -10.52 6.87 3.65
CA LYS A 14 -11.59 7.83 3.34
C LYS A 14 -12.45 7.23 2.22
N GLU A 15 -13.77 7.24 2.40
CA GLU A 15 -14.69 6.79 1.36
C GLU A 15 -14.47 7.59 0.06
N GLY A 16 -14.34 6.89 -1.07
CA GLY A 16 -14.01 7.49 -2.36
C GLY A 16 -12.56 7.97 -2.53
N GLY A 17 -11.66 7.74 -1.55
CA GLY A 17 -10.23 8.03 -1.63
C GLY A 17 -9.45 7.06 -2.53
N VAL A 18 -8.20 7.41 -2.87
CA VAL A 18 -7.36 6.62 -3.80
C VAL A 18 -7.19 5.16 -3.35
N PHE A 19 -6.91 4.94 -2.06
CA PHE A 19 -6.70 3.61 -1.49
C PHE A 19 -7.96 2.74 -1.55
N THR A 20 -9.14 3.34 -1.38
CA THR A 20 -10.43 2.67 -1.48
C THR A 20 -10.75 2.32 -2.93
N ARG A 21 -10.46 3.22 -3.87
CA ARG A 21 -10.67 3.01 -5.32
C ARG A 21 -9.78 1.90 -5.89
N ILE A 22 -8.56 1.76 -5.36
CA ILE A 22 -7.63 0.71 -5.79
C ILE A 22 -7.83 -0.60 -5.00
N GLY A 23 -8.78 -0.65 -4.06
CA GLY A 23 -9.13 -1.88 -3.34
C GLY A 23 -8.15 -2.29 -2.24
N VAL A 24 -7.40 -1.37 -1.65
CA VAL A 24 -6.55 -1.68 -0.48
C VAL A 24 -7.45 -2.12 0.67
N PRO A 25 -7.25 -3.34 1.24
CA PRO A 25 -8.06 -3.79 2.35
C PRO A 25 -7.75 -3.02 3.64
N GLU A 26 -8.70 -3.00 4.57
CA GLU A 26 -8.46 -2.42 5.88
C GLU A 26 -7.36 -3.19 6.63
N ASN A 27 -6.59 -2.46 7.45
CA ASN A 27 -5.44 -3.00 8.20
C ASN A 27 -4.32 -3.57 7.31
N PHE A 28 -4.23 -3.13 6.06
CA PHE A 28 -3.14 -3.50 5.17
C PHE A 28 -1.87 -2.70 5.48
N THR A 29 -0.75 -3.40 5.60
CA THR A 29 0.57 -2.78 5.82
C THR A 29 1.37 -2.84 4.53
N ILE A 30 1.61 -1.69 3.90
CA ILE A 30 2.39 -1.57 2.67
C ILE A 30 3.88 -1.58 3.02
N TYR A 31 4.66 -2.53 2.51
CA TYR A 31 6.12 -2.51 2.69
C TYR A 31 6.87 -2.20 1.39
N SER A 32 6.25 -2.35 0.21
CA SER A 32 6.85 -1.94 -1.05
C SER A 32 5.84 -1.56 -2.13
N ILE A 33 6.25 -0.68 -3.04
CA ILE A 33 5.51 -0.25 -4.22
C ILE A 33 6.42 -0.44 -5.42
N ASN A 34 5.99 -1.17 -6.45
CA ASN A 34 6.78 -1.50 -7.64
C ASN A 34 8.18 -2.06 -7.28
N ARG A 35 8.25 -2.95 -6.28
CA ARG A 35 9.49 -3.54 -5.75
C ARG A 35 10.45 -2.55 -5.05
N LYS A 36 10.08 -1.28 -4.91
CA LYS A 36 10.79 -0.31 -4.08
C LYS A 36 10.23 -0.36 -2.66
N ARG A 37 11.10 -0.60 -1.67
CA ARG A 37 10.71 -0.57 -0.25
C ARG A 37 10.21 0.82 0.13
N VAL A 38 9.14 0.87 0.91
CA VAL A 38 8.57 2.10 1.43
C VAL A 38 8.46 1.99 2.93
N LYS A 39 9.11 2.92 3.63
CA LYS A 39 9.11 2.98 5.10
C LYS A 39 8.39 4.21 5.61
N ASP A 40 8.28 5.24 4.78
CA ASP A 40 7.68 6.50 5.14
C ASP A 40 6.28 6.66 4.51
N PRO A 41 5.26 7.03 5.29
CA PRO A 41 3.91 7.26 4.77
C PRO A 41 3.83 8.36 3.69
N GLN A 42 4.68 9.39 3.80
CA GLN A 42 4.74 10.48 2.82
C GLN A 42 5.24 9.98 1.46
N GLU A 43 6.13 9.00 1.41
CA GLU A 43 6.54 8.37 0.15
C GLU A 43 5.37 7.67 -0.56
N VAL A 44 4.51 6.98 0.20
CA VAL A 44 3.27 6.38 -0.34
C VAL A 44 2.36 7.47 -0.91
N ILE A 45 2.09 8.52 -0.13
CA ILE A 45 1.22 9.63 -0.54
C ILE A 45 1.77 10.30 -1.80
N ASN A 46 3.07 10.61 -1.82
CA ASN A 46 3.72 11.24 -2.95
C ASN A 46 3.64 10.35 -4.19
N PHE A 47 3.89 9.04 -4.04
CA PHE A 47 3.72 8.09 -5.13
C PHE A 47 2.33 8.19 -5.75
N PHE A 48 1.26 8.14 -4.95
CA PHE A 48 -0.11 8.21 -5.47
C PHE A 48 -0.49 9.57 -6.07
N ASN A 49 0.15 10.65 -5.63
CA ASN A 49 -0.10 11.98 -6.20
C ASN A 49 0.47 12.12 -7.61
N VAL A 50 1.72 11.66 -7.84
CA VAL A 50 2.40 11.82 -9.14
C VAL A 50 2.22 10.64 -10.09
N PHE A 51 2.02 9.42 -9.57
CA PHE A 51 1.99 8.23 -10.40
C PHE A 51 0.68 8.10 -11.18
N ARG A 52 0.80 7.73 -12.45
CA ARG A 52 -0.30 7.38 -13.36
C ARG A 52 0.09 6.11 -14.10
N GLY A 53 -0.87 5.21 -14.30
CA GLY A 53 -0.65 3.92 -14.95
C GLY A 53 -0.89 2.73 -14.03
N GLN A 54 -0.23 1.61 -14.32
CA GLN A 54 -0.38 0.35 -13.59
C GLN A 54 0.77 0.18 -12.60
N ALA A 55 0.45 -0.22 -11.38
CA ALA A 55 1.44 -0.48 -10.34
C ALA A 55 1.03 -1.67 -9.48
N VAL A 56 2.01 -2.15 -8.71
CA VAL A 56 1.83 -3.22 -7.73
C VAL A 56 2.29 -2.74 -6.36
N ILE A 57 1.43 -2.89 -5.37
CA ILE A 57 1.77 -2.77 -3.96
C ILE A 57 2.05 -4.17 -3.43
N TYR A 58 3.08 -4.31 -2.60
CA TYR A 58 3.22 -5.48 -1.76
C TYR A 58 3.06 -5.08 -0.31
N GLY A 59 2.27 -5.87 0.40
CA GLY A 59 1.99 -5.63 1.80
C GLY A 59 1.47 -6.87 2.50
N MET A 60 1.20 -6.70 3.78
CA MET A 60 0.61 -7.73 4.64
C MET A 60 -0.85 -7.41 4.92
N ASN A 61 -1.71 -8.42 4.80
CA ASN A 61 -3.11 -8.35 5.22
C ASN A 61 -3.26 -8.59 6.73
N SER A 62 -4.50 -8.57 7.23
CA SER A 62 -4.81 -8.82 8.65
C SER A 62 -4.41 -10.23 9.14
N SER A 63 -4.28 -11.20 8.22
CA SER A 63 -3.82 -12.56 8.50
C SER A 63 -2.29 -12.70 8.44
N GLN A 64 -1.54 -11.59 8.36
CA GLN A 64 -0.09 -11.55 8.21
C GLN A 64 0.42 -12.29 6.95
N GLN A 65 -0.43 -12.43 5.95
CA GLN A 65 -0.05 -13.00 4.67
C GLN A 65 0.45 -11.88 3.76
N GLU A 66 1.58 -12.12 3.10
CA GLU A 66 2.07 -11.25 2.05
C GLU A 66 1.20 -11.39 0.81
N VAL A 67 0.60 -10.28 0.38
CA VAL A 67 -0.30 -10.24 -0.76
C VAL A 67 0.13 -9.13 -1.72
N PRO A 68 0.37 -9.44 -3.02
CA PRO A 68 0.52 -8.41 -4.03
C PRO A 68 -0.85 -7.85 -4.42
N LEU A 69 -0.95 -6.53 -4.45
CA LEU A 69 -2.15 -5.80 -4.88
C LEU A 69 -1.82 -5.02 -6.15
N TYR A 70 -2.42 -5.44 -7.25
CA TYR A 70 -2.29 -4.79 -8.55
C TYR A 70 -3.38 -3.74 -8.70
N PHE A 71 -2.99 -2.54 -9.15
CA PHE A 71 -3.94 -1.45 -9.34
C PHE A 71 -3.56 -0.57 -10.52
N SER A 72 -4.51 0.27 -10.91
CA SER A 72 -4.29 1.31 -11.91
C SER A 72 -4.78 2.66 -11.38
N VAL A 73 -3.93 3.68 -11.52
CA VAL A 73 -4.28 5.07 -11.25
C VAL A 73 -4.46 5.76 -12.60
N ARG A 74 -5.66 6.30 -12.84
CA ARG A 74 -5.99 7.09 -14.02
C ARG A 74 -5.82 8.58 -13.74
#